data_AF-A0A0L0EUH9-F1
#
_entry.id   AF-A0A0L0EUH9-F1
#
_cell.length_a   1.000
_cell.length_b   1.000
_cell.length_c   1.000
_cell.angle_alpha   90.00
_cell.angle_beta   90.00
_cell.angle_gamma   90.00
#
_symmetry.space_group_name_H-M   'P 1'
#
loop_
_entity.id
_entity.type
_entity.pdbx_description
1 polymer ?
#
loop_
_entity_poly.entity_id
_entity_poly.type
_entity_poly.pdbx_seq_one_letter_code
_entity_poly.pdbx_strand_id
1 'polypeptide(L)'
;MNIFDKQQQHWHQSWTDNAGLLLQLNGNRYNHGMVLQGPGLDSEGKPVLHRITWQPKKNNTVHQHWQSSGNEGKSWETLFYGIYHKIQ
;
A
#
# COMPACT_ATOMS: atom_id res chain seq x y z
N MET A 1 -11.30 -0.36 -1.34
CA MET A 1 -11.86 -1.29 -0.33
C MET A 1 -10.74 -2.11 0.28
N ASN A 2 -10.74 -2.33 1.61
CA ASN A 2 -9.82 -3.26 2.29
C ASN A 2 -10.62 -4.45 2.84
N ILE A 3 -10.17 -5.68 2.58
CA ILE A 3 -10.77 -6.90 3.11
C ILE A 3 -9.68 -7.87 3.58
N PHE A 4 -10.01 -8.73 4.55
CA PHE A 4 -9.22 -9.93 4.78
C PHE A 4 -9.82 -11.08 3.95
N ASP A 5 -9.08 -11.54 2.95
CA ASP A 5 -9.44 -12.71 2.16
C ASP A 5 -9.16 -13.97 2.98
N LYS A 6 -10.22 -14.58 3.50
CA LYS A 6 -10.13 -15.81 4.28
C LYS A 6 -9.73 -17.04 3.46
N GLN A 7 -9.97 -17.06 2.15
CA GLN A 7 -9.57 -18.22 1.33
C GLN A 7 -8.06 -18.22 1.12
N GLN A 8 -7.49 -17.04 0.89
CA GLN A 8 -6.06 -16.89 0.63
C GLN A 8 -5.25 -16.52 1.89
N GLN A 9 -5.91 -16.29 3.03
CA GLN A 9 -5.31 -15.95 4.32
C GLN A 9 -4.42 -14.70 4.26
N HIS A 10 -4.84 -13.67 3.50
CA HIS A 10 -4.12 -12.40 3.41
C HIS A 10 -5.09 -11.21 3.30
N TRP A 11 -4.58 -10.02 3.54
CA TRP A 11 -5.29 -8.77 3.32
C TRP A 11 -5.23 -8.39 1.85
N HIS A 12 -6.39 -8.05 1.29
CA HIS A 12 -6.53 -7.52 -0.05
C HIS A 12 -7.01 -6.06 0.02
N GLN A 13 -6.41 -5.21 -0.80
CA GLN A 13 -6.89 -3.86 -1.05
C GLN A 13 -7.06 -3.62 -2.54
N SER A 14 -8.24 -3.12 -2.91
CA SER A 14 -8.47 -2.50 -4.21
C SER A 14 -8.51 -0.98 -4.02
N TRP A 15 -7.62 -0.27 -4.68
CA TRP A 15 -7.60 1.19 -4.76
C TRP A 15 -8.00 1.64 -6.16
N THR A 16 -8.85 2.65 -6.22
CA THR A 16 -9.32 3.22 -7.48
C THR A 16 -9.27 4.73 -7.43
N ASP A 17 -9.02 5.36 -8.58
CA ASP A 17 -9.10 6.82 -8.72
C ASP A 17 -10.17 7.26 -9.71
N ASN A 18 -10.28 8.57 -9.91
CA ASN A 18 -11.20 9.21 -10.83
C ASN A 18 -10.81 9.05 -12.31
N ALA A 19 -9.61 8.54 -12.61
CA ALA A 19 -9.15 8.24 -13.97
C ALA A 19 -9.43 6.79 -14.38
N GLY A 20 -9.99 5.98 -13.48
CA GLY A 20 -10.31 4.57 -13.73
C GLY A 20 -9.14 3.62 -13.47
N LEU A 21 -8.09 4.07 -12.78
CA LEU A 21 -7.03 3.17 -12.32
C LEU A 21 -7.61 2.18 -11.31
N LEU A 22 -7.23 0.91 -11.44
CA LEU A 22 -7.45 -0.13 -10.45
C LEU A 22 -6.09 -0.68 -10.00
N LEU A 23 -5.73 -0.41 -8.76
CA LEU A 23 -4.55 -0.99 -8.11
C LEU A 23 -5.01 -2.07 -7.13
N GLN A 24 -4.53 -3.29 -7.35
CA GLN A 24 -4.83 -4.44 -6.50
C GLN A 24 -3.58 -4.83 -5.71
N LEU A 25 -3.70 -4.79 -4.38
CA LEU A 25 -2.61 -5.07 -3.45
C LEU A 25 -3.00 -6.23 -2.55
N ASN A 26 -2.04 -7.10 -2.29
CA ASN A 26 -2.19 -8.23 -1.38
C ASN A 26 -1.04 -8.21 -0.38
N GLY A 27 -1.27 -8.73 0.82
CA GLY A 27 -0.21 -8.83 1.79
C GLY A 27 -0.74 -9.08 3.19
N ASN A 28 0.09 -8.85 4.18
CA ASN A 28 -0.19 -9.33 5.53
C ASN A 28 0.14 -8.27 6.56
N ARG A 29 -0.33 -8.54 7.77
CA ARG A 29 0.21 -7.86 8.94
C ARG A 29 1.63 -8.36 9.18
N TYR A 30 2.56 -7.43 9.34
CA TYR A 30 3.93 -7.72 9.71
C TYR A 30 4.25 -6.91 10.97
N ASN A 31 4.60 -7.60 12.06
CA ASN A 31 4.70 -7.03 13.40
C ASN A 31 3.42 -6.24 13.79
N HIS A 32 3.58 -4.96 14.13
CA HIS A 32 2.50 -4.05 14.50
C HIS A 32 1.91 -3.30 13.31
N GLY A 33 2.40 -3.52 12.08
CA GLY A 33 1.95 -2.84 10.87
C GLY A 33 1.31 -3.78 9.84
N MET A 34 0.89 -3.21 8.71
CA MET A 34 0.38 -3.92 7.54
C MET A 34 1.18 -3.51 6.31
N VAL A 35 1.61 -4.49 5.52
CA VAL A 35 2.34 -4.27 4.26
C VAL A 35 1.58 -4.97 3.16
N LEU A 36 1.11 -4.21 2.17
CA LEU A 36 0.44 -4.72 0.97
C LEU A 36 1.25 -4.36 -0.27
N GLN A 37 1.34 -5.29 -1.22
CA GLN A 37 2.10 -5.14 -2.46
C GLN A 37 1.31 -5.67 -3.66
N GLY A 38 1.60 -5.13 -4.83
CA GLY A 38 0.97 -5.59 -6.07
C GLY A 38 1.52 -4.86 -7.29
N PRO A 39 1.37 -5.46 -8.49
CA PRO A 39 1.78 -4.82 -9.73
C PRO A 39 0.86 -3.63 -10.05
N GLY A 40 1.39 -2.66 -10.79
CA GLY A 40 0.65 -1.53 -11.32
C GLY A 40 1.40 -0.87 -12.46
N LEU A 41 0.95 0.31 -12.85
CA LEU A 41 1.58 1.15 -13.86
C LEU A 41 1.94 2.50 -13.24
N ASP A 42 3.06 3.07 -13.66
CA ASP A 42 3.39 4.47 -13.36
C ASP A 42 2.60 5.44 -14.25
N SER A 43 2.85 6.74 -14.09
CA SER A 43 2.21 7.80 -14.88
C SER A 43 2.54 7.75 -16.38
N GLU A 44 3.59 7.03 -16.77
CA GLU A 44 4.00 6.82 -18.16
C GLU A 44 3.46 5.49 -18.73
N GLY A 45 2.71 4.72 -17.94
CA GLY A 45 2.19 3.42 -18.34
C GLY A 45 3.23 2.29 -18.27
N LYS A 46 4.36 2.48 -17.59
CA LYS A 46 5.38 1.43 -17.42
C LYS A 46 5.04 0.53 -16.23
N PRO A 47 5.31 -0.78 -16.32
CA PRO A 47 5.11 -1.70 -15.21
C PRO A 47 5.96 -1.32 -13.99
N VAL A 48 5.31 -1.24 -12.83
CA VAL A 48 5.97 -1.01 -11.54
C VAL A 48 5.37 -1.93 -10.48
N LEU A 49 6.15 -2.17 -9.43
CA LEU A 49 5.66 -2.82 -8.21
C LEU A 49 5.30 -1.74 -7.19
N HIS A 50 4.08 -1.78 -6.66
CA HIS A 50 3.69 -0.92 -5.54
C HIS A 50 3.85 -1.64 -4.21
N ARG A 51 4.17 -0.86 -3.17
CA ARG A 51 4.15 -1.27 -1.76
C ARG A 51 3.52 -0.18 -0.93
N ILE A 52 2.52 -0.54 -0.13
CA ILE A 52 1.94 0.37 0.86
C ILE A 52 2.11 -0.24 2.26
N THR A 53 2.72 0.54 3.14
CA THR A 53 2.91 0.17 4.54
C THR A 53 2.09 1.09 5.44
N TRP A 54 1.27 0.52 6.31
CA TRP A 54 0.64 1.22 7.42
C TRP A 54 1.29 0.81 8.73
N GLN A 55 1.91 1.76 9.42
CA GLN A 55 2.65 1.52 10.63
C GLN A 55 2.12 2.40 11.76
N PRO A 56 1.52 1.83 12.81
CA PRO A 56 1.31 2.54 14.06
C PRO A 56 2.64 3.06 14.61
N LYS A 57 2.64 4.33 15.02
CA LYS A 57 3.78 5.01 15.65
C LYS A 57 3.36 5.52 17.03
N LYS A 58 4.30 6.18 17.73
CA LYS A 58 4.04 6.81 19.03
C LYS A 58 2.94 7.89 18.89
N ASN A 59 2.36 8.29 20.02
CA ASN A 59 1.36 9.35 20.10
C ASN A 59 0.06 9.04 19.32
N ASN A 60 -0.34 7.78 19.24
CA ASN A 60 -1.58 7.33 18.56
C ASN A 60 -1.68 7.77 17.09
N THR A 61 -0.54 7.79 16.39
CA THR A 61 -0.48 8.08 14.96
C THR A 61 -0.31 6.81 14.14
N VAL A 62 -0.81 6.83 12.90
CA VAL A 62 -0.55 5.80 11.91
C VAL A 62 0.11 6.46 10.72
N HIS A 63 1.27 5.95 10.32
CA HIS A 63 1.99 6.44 9.16
C HIS A 63 1.69 5.51 7.98
N GLN A 64 1.20 6.06 6.87
CA GLN A 64 1.08 5.38 5.60
C GLN A 64 2.25 5.78 4.70
N HIS A 65 2.95 4.78 4.17
CA HIS A 65 4.04 4.98 3.23
C HIS A 65 3.74 4.18 1.96
N TRP A 66 3.40 4.88 0.88
CA TRP A 66 3.21 4.29 -0.44
C TRP A 66 4.45 4.53 -1.29
N GLN A 67 4.99 3.45 -1.81
CA GLN A 67 6.16 3.42 -2.66
C GLN A 67 5.90 2.66 -3.95
N SER A 68 6.67 2.99 -4.99
CA SER A 68 6.77 2.22 -6.23
C SER A 68 8.21 1.78 -6.49
N SER A 69 8.36 0.75 -7.31
CA SER A 69 9.65 0.24 -7.77
C SER A 69 9.56 -0.16 -9.23
N GLY A 70 10.41 0.43 -10.07
CA GLY A 70 10.57 0.05 -11.48
C GLY A 70 11.58 -1.09 -11.70
N ASN A 71 12.14 -1.67 -10.63
CA ASN A 71 13.20 -2.68 -10.71
C ASN A 71 12.95 -3.85 -9.75
N GLU A 72 11.70 -4.31 -9.70
CA GLU A 72 11.29 -5.51 -8.96
C GLU A 72 11.60 -5.43 -7.45
N GLY A 73 11.52 -4.24 -6.87
CA GLY A 73 11.71 -4.00 -5.45
C GLY A 73 13.17 -3.84 -5.01
N LYS A 74 14.14 -3.73 -5.94
CA LYS A 74 15.55 -3.47 -5.61
C LYS A 74 15.75 -2.05 -5.07
N SER A 75 15.04 -1.06 -5.61
CA SER A 75 14.94 0.29 -5.07
C SER A 75 13.49 0.74 -5.03
N TRP A 76 13.19 1.66 -4.11
CA TRP A 76 11.83 2.13 -3.86
C TRP A 76 11.80 3.65 -3.83
N GLU A 77 10.88 4.23 -4.58
CA GLU A 77 10.60 5.66 -4.59
C GLU A 77 9.35 5.93 -3.79
N THR A 78 9.31 7.05 -3.06
CA THR A 78 8.13 7.42 -2.27
C THR A 78 7.15 8.18 -3.14
N LEU A 79 5.97 7.61 -3.34
CA LEU A 79 4.86 8.28 -4.04
C LEU A 79 4.02 9.11 -3.08
N PHE A 80 3.82 8.61 -1.87
CA PHE A 80 3.03 9.29 -0.84
C PHE A 80 3.47 8.90 0.57
N TYR A 81 3.46 9.89 1.46
CA TYR A 81 3.65 9.70 2.89
C TYR A 81 2.59 10.46 3.67
N GLY A 82 1.73 9.74 4.39
CA GLY A 82 0.64 10.29 5.18
C GLY A 82 0.81 9.99 6.65
N ILE A 83 0.48 10.96 7.51
CA ILE A 83 0.42 10.78 8.96
C ILE A 83 -1.03 10.99 9.39
N TYR A 84 -1.63 9.95 9.95
CA TYR A 84 -2.99 9.96 10.44
C TYR A 84 -3.00 10.08 11.96
N HIS A 85 -3.90 10.94 12.45
CA HIS A 85 -4.18 11.11 13.86
C HIS A 85 -5.58 10.59 14.15
N LYS A 86 -5.74 9.93 15.29
CA LYS A 86 -7.08 9.60 15.78
C LYS A 86 -7.80 10.91 16.11
N ILE A 87 -8.93 11.18 15.46
CA ILE A 87 -9.83 12.26 15.85
C ILE A 87 -10.59 11.79 17.10
N GLN A 88 -10.65 12.66 18.10
CA GLN A 88 -11.30 12.39 19.38
C GLN A 88 -12.78 12.71 19.34
#